data_AF-Q9MYS4-F1
#
_entry.id   AF-Q9MYS4-F1
#
_cell.length_a   1.000
_cell.length_b   1.000
_cell.length_c   1.000
_cell.angle_alpha   90.00
_cell.angle_beta   90.00
_cell.angle_gamma   90.00
#
_symmetry.space_group_name_H-M   'P 1'
#
loop_
_entity.id
_entity.type
_entity.pdbx_description
1 polymer ?
#
loop_
_entity_poly.entity_id
_entity_poly.type
_entity_poly.pdbx_seq_one_letter_code
_entity_poly.pdbx_strand_id
1 'polypeptide(L)'
;GKQRGMIIEHEGDRPSSKTEIEMDGKVVNSHVDNFLDGALVLDVDERDQDDEEARREMARILKELKQKHPEKEIEQLIELANYQVLSQQQKSRAFYRIQATRLMTGAGNILKRHAADQARKAVSMHEVNTEMAENDPVSKIFFEQGTYQCLENCGTVA
;
A
#
# COMPACT_ATOMS: atom_id res chain seq x y z
N GLY A 1 -10.92 -4.05 48.03
CA GLY A 1 -11.78 -4.71 47.03
C GLY A 1 -10.91 -5.19 45.89
N LYS A 2 -11.02 -6.48 45.52
CA LYS A 2 -10.23 -7.08 44.44
C LYS A 2 -10.77 -6.61 43.08
N GLN A 3 -10.08 -5.70 42.43
CA GLN A 3 -10.39 -5.31 41.06
C GLN A 3 -9.80 -6.39 40.13
N ARG A 4 -10.67 -7.26 39.61
CA ARG A 4 -10.30 -8.28 38.63
C ARG A 4 -10.17 -7.59 37.28
N GLY A 5 -8.95 -7.53 36.74
CA GLY A 5 -8.71 -7.07 35.38
C GLY A 5 -9.30 -8.08 34.39
N MET A 6 -10.03 -7.59 33.40
CA MET A 6 -10.56 -8.38 32.29
C MET A 6 -9.54 -8.35 31.15
N ILE A 7 -8.96 -9.50 30.81
CA ILE A 7 -8.08 -9.66 29.66
C ILE A 7 -8.93 -10.24 28.54
N ILE A 8 -9.04 -9.53 27.42
CA ILE A 8 -9.72 -10.02 26.22
C ILE A 8 -8.63 -10.54 25.29
N GLU A 9 -8.58 -11.86 25.14
CA GLU A 9 -7.78 -12.53 24.13
C GLU A 9 -8.55 -12.46 22.80
N HIS A 10 -7.89 -12.02 21.73
CA HIS A 10 -8.36 -12.27 20.37
C HIS A 10 -7.52 -13.42 19.83
N GLU A 11 -8.19 -14.52 19.49
CA GLU A 11 -7.57 -15.62 18.77
C GLU A 11 -7.40 -15.19 17.30
N GLY A 12 -6.25 -14.62 17.00
CA GLY A 12 -5.77 -14.33 15.66
C GLY A 12 -4.34 -14.81 15.57
N ASP A 13 -4.12 -15.81 14.73
CA ASP A 13 -2.87 -16.52 14.51
C ASP A 13 -1.66 -15.56 14.46
N ARG A 14 -0.75 -15.68 15.44
CA ARG A 14 0.40 -14.78 15.59
C ARG A 14 1.45 -15.12 14.52
N PRO A 15 1.90 -14.19 13.67
CA PRO A 15 3.19 -14.37 13.03
C PRO A 15 4.29 -14.35 14.12
N SER A 16 5.17 -15.33 14.04
CA SER A 16 6.22 -15.69 15.00
C SER A 16 6.91 -14.50 15.66
N SER A 17 6.88 -14.50 16.99
CA SER A 17 7.71 -13.68 17.86
C SER A 17 9.20 -14.03 17.71
N LYS A 18 10.03 -13.07 17.29
CA LYS A 18 11.32 -12.74 17.91
C LYS A 18 12.05 -11.68 17.09
N THR A 19 11.89 -10.43 17.49
CA THR A 19 12.96 -9.44 17.41
C THR A 19 12.73 -8.49 18.57
N GLU A 20 13.61 -8.54 19.57
CA GLU A 20 13.74 -7.49 20.57
C GLU A 20 13.89 -6.16 19.83
N ILE A 21 12.89 -5.29 19.99
CA ILE A 21 12.91 -3.93 19.46
C ILE A 21 13.68 -3.11 20.51
N GLU A 22 15.00 -2.99 20.33
CA GLU A 22 15.77 -1.97 21.04
C GLU A 22 15.20 -0.59 20.69
N MET A 23 14.71 0.10 21.72
CA MET A 23 14.42 1.53 21.69
C MET A 23 15.67 2.25 22.20
N ASP A 24 16.66 2.48 21.34
CA ASP A 24 17.75 3.39 21.69
C ASP A 24 17.30 4.83 21.42
N GLY A 25 16.61 5.39 22.41
CA GLY A 25 16.38 6.82 22.52
C GLY A 25 17.57 7.46 23.22
N LYS A 26 18.64 7.77 22.48
CA LYS A 26 19.70 8.65 22.96
C LYS A 26 19.57 10.03 22.36
N VAL A 27 18.82 10.86 23.08
CA VAL A 27 18.97 12.32 23.04
C VAL A 27 20.29 12.68 23.74
N VAL A 28 21.33 13.01 22.98
CA VAL A 28 22.53 13.67 23.51
C VAL A 28 22.67 15.03 22.84
N ASN A 29 22.07 16.02 23.50
CA ASN A 29 22.34 17.43 23.32
C ASN A 29 23.63 17.76 24.09
N SER A 30 24.72 18.13 23.40
CA SER A 30 25.73 19.12 23.80
C SER A 30 27.04 18.92 23.01
N HIS A 31 27.36 19.85 22.11
CA HIS A 31 28.39 20.87 22.34
C HIS A 31 28.59 21.68 21.06
N VAL A 32 28.78 22.97 21.26
CA VAL A 32 28.85 24.05 20.30
C VAL A 32 30.22 24.11 19.59
N ASP A 33 30.19 24.70 18.39
CA ASP A 33 31.26 25.44 17.71
C ASP A 33 32.44 24.66 17.05
N ASN A 34 32.32 24.46 15.72
CA ASN A 34 33.35 24.53 14.65
C ASN A 34 33.27 23.44 13.57
N PHE A 35 32.18 23.31 12.79
CA PHE A 35 32.22 22.41 11.61
C PHE A 35 31.32 22.79 10.43
N LEU A 36 30.96 24.07 10.27
CA LEU A 36 29.85 24.45 9.38
C LEU A 36 30.18 24.63 7.88
N ASP A 37 31.43 24.58 7.42
CA ASP A 37 31.70 25.03 6.03
C ASP A 37 32.22 23.96 5.04
N GLY A 38 32.65 22.78 5.51
CA GLY A 38 33.28 21.77 4.63
C GLY A 38 32.46 20.50 4.39
N ALA A 39 31.64 20.08 5.35
CA ALA A 39 30.90 18.81 5.27
C ALA A 39 29.63 18.92 4.41
N LEU A 40 28.98 20.09 4.42
CA LEU A 40 27.72 20.30 3.68
C LEU A 40 27.92 20.33 2.16
N VAL A 41 29.10 20.71 1.66
CA VAL A 41 29.37 20.74 0.21
C VAL A 41 29.58 19.31 -0.33
N LEU A 42 30.29 18.46 0.42
CA LEU A 42 30.49 17.05 0.05
C LEU A 42 29.20 16.23 0.17
N ASP A 43 28.39 16.45 1.22
CA ASP A 43 27.10 15.78 1.42
C ASP A 43 26.05 16.15 0.34
N VAL A 44 26.17 17.32 -0.30
CA VAL A 44 25.28 17.74 -1.40
C VAL A 44 25.74 17.11 -2.72
N ASP A 45 27.04 17.15 -3.01
CA ASP A 45 27.61 16.54 -4.22
C ASP A 45 27.45 15.01 -4.25
N GLU A 46 27.52 14.31 -3.10
CA GLU A 46 27.30 12.85 -3.04
C GLU A 46 25.82 12.47 -3.22
N ARG A 47 24.89 13.23 -2.64
CA ARG A 47 23.45 12.97 -2.82
C ARG A 47 23.00 13.23 -4.25
N ASP A 48 23.51 14.30 -4.87
CA ASP A 48 23.21 14.61 -6.27
C ASP A 48 23.76 13.51 -7.22
N GLN A 49 24.87 12.86 -6.86
CA GLN A 49 25.42 11.72 -7.61
C GLN A 49 24.57 10.45 -7.46
N ASP A 50 24.13 10.12 -6.24
CA ASP A 50 23.25 8.98 -5.97
C ASP A 50 21.91 9.12 -6.73
N ASP A 51 21.34 10.32 -6.75
CA ASP A 51 20.09 10.61 -7.46
C ASP A 51 20.27 10.48 -8.99
N GLU A 52 21.40 10.93 -9.53
CA GLU A 52 21.72 10.79 -10.95
C GLU A 52 21.97 9.31 -11.34
N GLU A 53 22.58 8.52 -10.46
CA GLU A 53 22.76 7.09 -10.65
C GLU A 53 21.43 6.32 -10.60
N ALA A 54 20.56 6.65 -9.64
CA ALA A 54 19.21 6.11 -9.55
C ALA A 54 18.38 6.44 -10.80
N ARG A 55 18.52 7.66 -11.33
CA ARG A 55 17.85 8.08 -12.56
C ARG A 55 18.35 7.30 -13.78
N ARG A 56 19.67 7.05 -13.85
CA ARG A 56 20.29 6.26 -14.91
C ARG A 56 19.84 4.80 -14.87
N GLU A 57 19.74 4.22 -13.68
CA GLU A 57 19.25 2.87 -13.49
C GLU A 57 17.77 2.75 -13.89
N MET A 58 16.94 3.71 -13.48
CA MET A 58 15.53 3.74 -13.88
C MET A 58 15.36 3.80 -15.41
N ALA A 59 16.17 4.62 -16.09
CA ALA A 59 16.16 4.70 -17.54
C ALA A 59 16.60 3.39 -18.21
N ARG A 60 17.56 2.68 -17.62
CA ARG A 60 18.00 1.35 -18.09
C ARG A 60 16.88 0.32 -17.96
N ILE A 61 16.26 0.23 -16.79
CA ILE A 61 15.15 -0.70 -16.53
C ILE A 61 13.99 -0.45 -17.49
N LEU A 62 13.60 0.81 -17.70
CA LEU A 62 12.53 1.16 -18.63
C LEU A 62 12.84 0.78 -20.08
N LYS A 63 14.10 0.97 -20.54
CA LYS A 63 14.53 0.54 -21.88
C LYS A 63 14.46 -0.98 -22.04
N GLU A 64 14.95 -1.73 -21.06
CA GLU A 64 14.89 -3.19 -21.08
C GLU A 64 13.45 -3.71 -21.08
N LEU A 65 12.58 -3.13 -20.24
CA LEU A 65 11.17 -3.50 -20.17
C LEU A 65 10.46 -3.21 -21.50
N LYS A 66 10.74 -2.07 -22.14
CA LYS A 66 10.17 -1.73 -23.45
C LYS A 66 10.63 -2.68 -24.56
N GLN A 67 11.88 -3.17 -24.48
CA GLN A 67 12.39 -4.15 -25.44
C GLN A 67 11.77 -5.55 -25.23
N LYS A 68 11.57 -5.95 -23.98
CA LYS A 68 10.97 -7.25 -23.62
C LYS A 68 9.46 -7.30 -23.83
N HIS A 69 8.78 -6.16 -23.66
CA HIS A 69 7.34 -6.02 -23.74
C HIS A 69 6.93 -4.86 -24.66
N PRO A 70 7.17 -4.95 -25.97
CA PRO A 70 6.77 -3.91 -26.92
C PRO A 70 5.24 -3.71 -27.00
N GLU A 71 4.46 -4.71 -26.58
CA GLU A 71 3.00 -4.71 -26.56
C GLU A 71 2.39 -3.94 -25.37
N LYS A 72 3.18 -3.64 -24.33
CA LYS A 72 2.68 -2.99 -23.12
C LYS A 72 2.68 -1.47 -23.24
N GLU A 73 1.66 -0.86 -22.65
CA GLU A 73 1.59 0.60 -22.57
C GLU A 73 2.65 1.16 -21.62
N ILE A 74 3.03 2.43 -21.84
CA ILE A 74 4.03 3.14 -21.04
C ILE A 74 3.69 3.11 -19.55
N GLU A 75 2.41 3.27 -19.18
CA GLU A 75 1.98 3.21 -17.78
C GLU A 75 2.30 1.87 -17.11
N GLN A 76 2.07 0.76 -17.83
CA GLN A 76 2.36 -0.59 -17.33
C GLN A 76 3.86 -0.84 -17.20
N LEU A 77 4.67 -0.30 -18.11
CA LEU A 77 6.14 -0.38 -18.05
C LEU A 77 6.69 0.40 -16.85
N ILE A 78 6.13 1.57 -16.55
CA ILE A 78 6.49 2.36 -15.36
C ILE A 78 6.16 1.60 -14.08
N GLU A 79 5.00 0.95 -14.03
CA GLU A 79 4.59 0.15 -12.87
C GLU A 79 5.52 -1.04 -12.62
N LEU A 80 5.89 -1.77 -13.68
CA LEU A 80 6.87 -2.85 -13.61
C LEU A 80 8.24 -2.36 -13.13
N ALA A 81 8.70 -1.22 -13.64
CA ALA A 81 9.96 -0.62 -13.24
C ALA A 81 9.94 -0.22 -11.75
N ASN A 82 8.87 0.43 -11.28
CA ASN A 82 8.71 0.82 -9.89
C ASN A 82 8.69 -0.39 -8.95
N TYR A 83 7.99 -1.46 -9.32
CA TYR A 83 8.00 -2.70 -8.56
C TYR A 83 9.40 -3.30 -8.48
N GLN A 84 10.12 -3.34 -9.60
CA GLN A 84 11.46 -3.90 -9.68
C GLN A 84 12.45 -3.14 -8.80
N VAL A 85 12.47 -1.81 -8.88
CA VAL A 85 13.32 -0.95 -8.04
C VAL A 85 12.98 -1.13 -6.55
N LEU A 86 11.70 -1.05 -6.19
CA LEU A 86 11.27 -1.17 -4.80
C LEU A 86 11.50 -2.57 -4.21
N SER A 87 11.46 -3.61 -5.05
CA SER A 87 11.74 -4.99 -4.63
C SER A 87 13.22 -5.24 -4.40
N GLN A 88 14.11 -4.56 -5.14
CA GLN A 88 15.56 -4.73 -5.06
C GLN A 88 16.19 -3.87 -3.95
N GLN A 89 15.58 -2.73 -3.63
CA GLN A 89 16.07 -1.86 -2.55
C GLN A 89 15.96 -2.52 -1.17
N GLN A 90 16.93 -2.20 -0.30
CA GLN A 90 16.85 -2.56 1.11
C GLN A 90 15.70 -1.80 1.78
N LYS A 91 14.77 -2.55 2.37
CA LYS A 91 13.59 -1.98 3.03
C LYS A 91 13.97 -1.38 4.37
N SER A 92 13.65 -0.10 4.58
CA SER A 92 13.90 0.60 5.84
C SER A 92 12.83 0.28 6.89
N ARG A 93 13.07 0.65 8.16
CA ARG A 93 12.07 0.52 9.23
C ARG A 93 10.76 1.26 8.92
N ALA A 94 10.85 2.41 8.26
CA ALA A 94 9.68 3.19 7.85
C ALA A 94 8.78 2.41 6.88
N PHE A 95 9.39 1.66 5.95
CA PHE A 95 8.66 0.82 5.00
C PHE A 95 7.74 -0.17 5.73
N TYR A 96 8.25 -0.91 6.71
CA TYR A 96 7.45 -1.92 7.43
C TYR A 96 6.40 -1.30 8.35
N ARG A 97 6.68 -0.15 8.95
CA ARG A 97 5.68 0.61 9.71
C ARG A 97 4.51 1.03 8.81
N ILE A 98 4.81 1.61 7.65
CA ILE A 98 3.80 2.01 6.67
C ILE A 98 3.03 0.79 6.15
N GLN A 99 3.72 -0.32 5.90
CA GLN A 99 3.10 -1.56 5.43
C GLN A 99 2.10 -2.12 6.46
N ALA A 100 2.45 -2.13 7.75
CA ALA A 100 1.57 -2.59 8.82
C ALA A 100 0.32 -1.71 8.93
N THR A 101 0.47 -0.38 8.96
CA THR A 101 -0.68 0.54 9.01
C THR A 101 -1.59 0.37 7.80
N ARG A 102 -1.02 0.24 6.59
CA ARG A 102 -1.81 0.02 5.38
C ARG A 102 -2.61 -1.28 5.42
N LEU A 103 -2.04 -2.35 5.96
CA LEU A 103 -2.77 -3.61 6.15
C LEU A 103 -3.90 -3.43 7.17
N MET A 104 -3.64 -2.78 8.30
CA MET A 104 -4.64 -2.54 9.34
C MET A 104 -5.80 -1.64 8.87
N THR A 105 -5.53 -0.65 8.02
CA THR A 105 -6.56 0.27 7.48
C THR A 105 -7.19 -0.25 6.17
N GLY A 106 -6.88 -1.48 5.74
CA GLY A 106 -7.45 -2.06 4.51
C GLY A 106 -6.87 -1.49 3.20
N ALA A 107 -5.83 -0.65 3.27
CA ALA A 107 -5.15 -0.09 2.10
C ALA A 107 -4.20 -1.07 1.38
N GLY A 108 -4.01 -2.27 1.95
CA GLY A 108 -3.30 -3.39 1.33
C GLY A 108 -1.77 -3.26 1.29
N ASN A 109 -1.09 -4.28 0.74
CA ASN A 109 0.37 -4.29 0.64
C ASN A 109 0.85 -3.33 -0.46
N ILE A 110 1.81 -2.47 -0.13
CA ILE A 110 2.45 -1.55 -1.09
C ILE A 110 3.04 -2.26 -2.32
N LEU A 111 3.58 -3.48 -2.16
CA LEU A 111 4.09 -4.28 -3.29
C LEU A 111 2.99 -4.93 -4.15
N LYS A 112 1.85 -5.31 -3.55
CA LYS A 112 0.81 -6.11 -4.25
C LYS A 112 -0.41 -5.28 -4.69
N ARG A 113 -0.62 -4.09 -4.14
CA ARG A 113 -1.76 -3.24 -4.48
C ARG A 113 -1.76 -2.84 -5.95
N HIS A 114 -0.58 -2.54 -6.49
CA HIS A 114 -0.37 -2.16 -7.89
C HIS A 114 -0.83 -3.25 -8.89
N ALA A 115 -0.39 -4.50 -8.70
CA ALA A 115 -0.87 -5.64 -9.50
C ALA A 115 -2.38 -5.91 -9.35
N ALA A 116 -2.93 -5.70 -8.14
CA ALA A 116 -4.35 -5.89 -7.88
C ALA A 116 -5.23 -4.78 -8.51
N ASP A 117 -4.75 -3.53 -8.56
CA ASP A 117 -5.43 -2.41 -9.24
C ASP A 117 -5.48 -2.64 -10.76
N GLN A 118 -4.42 -3.18 -11.35
CA GLN A 118 -4.40 -3.53 -12.77
C GLN A 118 -5.36 -4.69 -13.10
N ALA A 119 -5.43 -5.73 -12.25
CA ALA A 119 -6.44 -6.79 -12.40
C ALA A 119 -7.87 -6.24 -12.30
N ARG A 120 -8.15 -5.31 -11.38
CA ARG A 120 -9.46 -4.66 -11.27
C ARG A 120 -9.79 -3.81 -12.51
N LYS A 121 -8.84 -3.03 -13.05
CA LYS A 121 -9.04 -2.22 -14.26
C LYS A 121 -9.25 -3.09 -15.51
N ALA A 122 -8.49 -4.18 -15.65
CA ALA A 122 -8.63 -5.12 -16.76
C ALA A 122 -9.97 -5.86 -16.75
N VAL A 123 -10.49 -6.21 -15.57
CA VAL A 123 -11.82 -6.83 -15.42
C VAL A 123 -12.93 -5.79 -15.61
N SER A 124 -12.76 -4.56 -15.11
CA SER A 124 -13.72 -3.46 -15.28
C SER A 124 -13.99 -3.08 -16.74
N MET A 125 -13.04 -3.33 -17.66
CA MET A 125 -13.26 -3.09 -19.08
C MET A 125 -14.05 -4.19 -19.78
N HIS A 126 -14.17 -5.37 -19.17
CA HIS A 126 -14.96 -6.48 -19.71
C HIS A 126 -16.42 -6.45 -19.24
N GLU A 127 -16.74 -5.70 -18.18
CA GLU A 127 -18.10 -5.61 -17.63
C GLU A 127 -18.98 -4.54 -18.30
N VAL A 128 -18.43 -3.72 -19.22
CA VAL A 128 -19.19 -2.71 -19.96
C VAL A 128 -19.55 -3.16 -21.38
N ASN A 129 -19.63 -4.48 -21.63
CA ASN A 129 -20.45 -4.96 -22.74
C ASN A 129 -21.91 -5.00 -22.27
N THR A 130 -22.54 -3.83 -22.23
CA THR A 130 -23.98 -3.66 -21.99
C THR A 130 -24.81 -4.06 -23.21
N GLU A 131 -24.31 -4.96 -24.05
CA GLU A 131 -25.11 -5.67 -25.03
C GLU A 131 -25.60 -6.96 -24.36
N MET A 132 -26.43 -6.78 -23.32
CA MET A 132 -27.38 -7.82 -22.96
C MET A 132 -28.18 -8.10 -24.22
N ALA A 133 -27.86 -9.20 -24.90
CA ALA A 133 -28.66 -9.72 -25.98
C ALA A 133 -30.11 -9.76 -25.48
N GLU A 134 -30.96 -8.91 -26.04
CA GLU A 134 -32.36 -8.67 -25.65
C GLU A 134 -33.24 -9.94 -25.73
N ASN A 135 -32.65 -11.09 -26.08
CA ASN A 135 -33.31 -12.35 -26.41
C ASN A 135 -32.97 -13.52 -25.48
N ASP A 136 -32.16 -13.35 -24.42
CA ASP A 136 -31.89 -14.46 -23.49
C ASP A 136 -32.95 -14.49 -22.37
N PRO A 137 -33.56 -15.65 -22.04
CA PRO A 137 -34.60 -15.72 -21.02
C PRO A 137 -34.06 -15.37 -19.63
N VAL A 138 -34.33 -14.15 -19.18
CA VAL A 138 -33.94 -13.67 -17.85
C VAL A 138 -34.88 -14.22 -16.78
N SER A 139 -34.35 -15.05 -15.87
CA SER A 139 -35.06 -15.47 -14.66
C SER A 139 -34.93 -14.38 -13.59
N LYS A 140 -36.03 -13.68 -13.29
CA LYS A 140 -36.09 -12.65 -12.23
C LYS A 140 -36.62 -13.27 -10.95
N ILE A 141 -35.82 -13.21 -9.88
CA ILE A 141 -36.22 -13.64 -8.54
C ILE A 141 -36.66 -12.41 -7.76
N PHE A 142 -37.85 -12.45 -7.18
CA PHE A 142 -38.35 -11.42 -6.28
C PHE A 142 -38.48 -12.03 -4.89
N PHE A 143 -38.11 -11.24 -3.87
CA PHE A 143 -38.37 -11.58 -2.49
C PHE A 143 -39.65 -10.86 -2.05
N GLU A 144 -40.50 -11.56 -1.32
CA GLU A 144 -41.63 -10.95 -0.65
C GLU A 144 -41.09 -9.94 0.36
N GLN A 145 -41.56 -8.69 0.30
CA GLN A 145 -41.14 -7.67 1.25
C GLN A 145 -41.58 -8.10 2.65
N GLY A 146 -40.61 -8.33 3.55
CA GLY A 146 -40.92 -8.60 4.94
C GLY A 146 -41.73 -7.45 5.52
N THR A 147 -42.89 -7.77 6.12
CA THR A 147 -43.68 -6.79 6.87
C THR A 147 -42.98 -6.50 8.19
N TYR A 148 -42.34 -5.34 8.27
CA TYR A 148 -41.75 -4.85 9.52
C TYR A 148 -42.76 -3.98 10.25
N GLN A 149 -43.10 -4.37 11.47
CA GLN A 149 -43.93 -3.57 12.38
C GLN A 149 -43.09 -3.12 13.56
N CYS A 150 -42.70 -1.85 13.57
CA CYS A 150 -42.06 -1.23 14.73
C CYS A 150 -43.14 -0.80 15.72
N LEU A 151 -43.16 -1.38 16.92
CA LEU A 151 -44.04 -0.98 18.02
C LEU A 151 -43.38 0.05 18.94
N GLU A 152 -42.14 0.39 18.66
CA GLU A 152 -41.33 1.33 19.42
C GLU A 152 -41.23 2.67 18.69
N ASN A 153 -41.14 3.76 19.47
CA ASN A 153 -41.02 5.10 18.93
C ASN A 153 -39.63 5.27 18.30
N CYS A 154 -39.54 5.19 16.97
CA CYS A 154 -38.27 5.33 16.25
C CYS A 154 -37.78 6.78 16.09
N GLY A 155 -38.43 7.77 16.73
CA GLY A 155 -38.10 9.18 16.57
C GLY A 155 -38.29 9.69 15.13
N THR A 156 -38.20 11.00 14.95
CA THR A 156 -38.27 11.64 13.64
C THR A 156 -36.90 12.23 13.31
N VAL A 157 -36.36 11.93 12.13
CA VAL A 157 -35.16 12.60 11.60
C VAL A 157 -35.63 13.85 10.86
N ALA A 158 -35.21 15.02 11.36
CA ALA A 158 -35.40 16.31 10.70
C ALA A 158 -34.33 16.55 9.63
#